data_AF-A0AAN8Y7U8-F1
#
_entry.id   AF-A0AAN8Y7U8-F1
#
_cell.length_a   1.000
_cell.length_b   1.000
_cell.length_c   1.000
_cell.angle_alpha   90.00
_cell.angle_beta   90.00
_cell.angle_gamma   90.00
#
_symmetry.space_group_name_H-M   'P 1'
#
loop_
_entity.id
_entity.type
_entity.pdbx_description
1 polymer ?
#
loop_
_entity_poly.entity_id
_entity_poly.type
_entity_poly.pdbx_seq_one_letter_code
_entity_poly.pdbx_strand_id
1 'polypeptide(L)'
;MIEENIMKQKSRAKWIKLRDSNTKYFSAVMKERSQQKQITQLTSLEGIQLSDQGAIREEVVKFYKGLIGSSSKKSTSNQYKSDEERGSDVSRAKSSSV
;
A
#
# COMPACT_ATOMS: atom_id res chain seq x y z
N MET A 1 21.17 24.21 -46.79
CA MET A 1 19.95 23.97 -45.99
C MET A 1 19.16 22.73 -46.42
N ILE A 2 18.96 22.43 -47.71
CA ILE A 2 18.16 21.27 -48.15
C ILE A 2 18.85 19.94 -47.79
N GLU A 3 20.15 19.84 -48.02
CA GLU A 3 20.91 18.61 -47.77
C GLU A 3 20.95 18.20 -46.29
N GLU A 4 21.11 19.16 -45.38
CA GLU A 4 21.04 18.94 -43.94
C GLU A 4 19.67 18.38 -43.51
N ASN A 5 18.57 18.89 -44.07
CA ASN A 5 17.23 18.38 -43.81
C ASN A 5 17.05 16.94 -44.30
N ILE A 6 17.59 16.61 -45.47
CA ILE A 6 17.59 15.24 -46.01
C ILE A 6 18.40 14.31 -45.09
N MET A 7 19.55 14.75 -44.60
CA MET A 7 20.38 13.97 -43.67
C MET A 7 19.65 13.73 -42.33
N LYS A 8 18.98 14.75 -41.79
CA LYS A 8 18.14 14.64 -40.58
C LYS A 8 16.96 13.68 -40.77
N GLN A 9 16.32 13.68 -41.94
CA GLN A 9 15.25 12.73 -42.25
C GLN A 9 15.78 11.30 -42.35
N LYS A 10 16.92 11.08 -43.03
CA LYS A 10 17.57 9.76 -43.16
C LYS A 10 18.00 9.21 -41.79
N SER A 11 18.58 10.05 -40.93
CA SER A 11 18.99 9.62 -39.58
C SER A 11 17.79 9.25 -38.71
N ARG A 12 16.70 10.01 -38.75
CA ARG A 12 15.43 9.66 -38.08
C ARG A 12 14.85 8.34 -38.61
N ALA A 13 14.78 8.15 -39.92
CA ALA A 13 14.28 6.91 -40.51
C ALA A 13 15.14 5.70 -40.12
N LYS A 14 16.47 5.86 -40.11
CA LYS A 14 17.40 4.83 -39.64
C LYS A 14 17.20 4.52 -38.16
N TRP A 15 17.03 5.54 -37.31
CA TRP A 15 16.78 5.36 -35.88
C TRP A 15 15.47 4.62 -35.61
N ILE A 16 14.38 5.00 -36.28
CA ILE A 16 13.08 4.33 -36.16
C ILE A 16 13.21 2.87 -36.60
N LYS A 17 13.80 2.61 -37.77
CA LYS A 17 14.01 1.24 -38.27
C LYS A 17 14.86 0.39 -37.32
N LEU A 18 15.92 0.97 -36.75
CA LEU A 18 16.81 0.28 -35.83
C LEU A 18 16.13 0.02 -34.48
N ARG A 19 15.31 0.96 -33.99
CA ARG A 19 14.48 0.81 -32.79
C ARG A 19 13.42 -0.27 -32.97
N ASP A 20 12.71 -0.28 -34.11
CA ASP A 20 11.71 -1.29 -34.41
C ASP A 20 12.36 -2.68 -34.57
N SER A 21 13.56 -2.73 -35.17
CA SER A 21 14.36 -3.96 -35.24
C SER A 21 14.82 -4.45 -33.85
N ASN A 22 14.98 -3.54 -32.88
CA ASN A 22 15.41 -3.83 -31.52
C ASN A 22 14.23 -4.01 -30.53
N THR A 23 12.99 -3.86 -30.99
CA THR A 23 11.79 -3.96 -30.12
C THR A 23 11.64 -5.37 -29.55
N LYS A 24 12.02 -6.42 -30.31
CA LYS A 24 12.01 -7.80 -29.84
C LYS A 24 12.94 -8.00 -28.65
N TYR A 25 14.18 -7.55 -28.77
CA TYR A 25 15.17 -7.65 -27.69
C TYR A 25 14.74 -6.85 -26.46
N PHE A 26 14.28 -5.59 -26.64
CA PHE A 26 13.77 -4.79 -25.53
C PHE A 26 12.60 -5.48 -24.81
N SER A 27 11.62 -6.00 -25.56
CA SER A 27 10.48 -6.70 -24.99
C SER A 27 10.89 -7.98 -24.23
N ALA A 28 11.86 -8.73 -24.75
CA ALA A 28 12.41 -9.92 -24.11
C ALA A 28 13.09 -9.58 -22.78
N VAL A 29 13.94 -8.54 -22.77
CA VAL A 29 14.62 -8.06 -21.56
C VAL A 29 13.60 -7.56 -20.52
N MET A 30 12.55 -6.85 -20.94
CA MET A 30 11.51 -6.39 -20.02
C MET A 30 10.68 -7.55 -19.46
N LYS A 31 10.38 -8.56 -20.27
CA LYS A 31 9.69 -9.78 -19.83
C LYS A 31 10.54 -10.58 -18.83
N GLU A 32 11.82 -10.77 -19.11
CA GLU A 32 12.77 -11.43 -18.22
C GLU A 32 12.85 -10.69 -16.86
N ARG A 33 13.03 -9.37 -16.89
CA ARG A 33 13.05 -8.55 -15.66
C ARG A 33 11.75 -8.65 -14.87
N SER A 34 10.61 -8.72 -15.56
CA SER A 34 9.31 -8.87 -14.90
C SER A 34 9.15 -10.26 -14.28
N GLN A 35 9.61 -11.32 -14.96
CA GLN A 35 9.55 -12.69 -14.48
C GLN A 35 10.45 -12.89 -13.25
N GLN A 36 11.66 -12.32 -13.26
CA GLN A 36 12.58 -12.37 -12.12
C GLN A 36 12.00 -11.70 -10.86
N LYS A 37 11.15 -10.67 -11.03
CA LYS A 37 10.52 -9.96 -9.91
C LYS A 37 9.22 -10.61 -9.43
N GLN A 38 8.73 -11.63 -10.13
CA GLN A 38 7.49 -12.31 -9.77
C GLN A 38 7.75 -13.28 -8.62
N ILE A 39 6.94 -13.17 -7.56
CA ILE A 39 6.90 -14.18 -6.50
C ILE A 39 6.06 -15.34 -7.03
N THR A 40 6.72 -16.43 -7.39
CA THR A 40 6.12 -17.65 -7.97
C THR A 40 5.79 -18.71 -6.92
N GLN A 41 6.44 -18.66 -5.75
CA GLN A 41 6.23 -19.60 -4.66
C GLN A 41 6.33 -18.87 -3.32
N LEU A 42 5.45 -19.23 -2.40
CA LEU A 42 5.45 -18.69 -1.04
C LEU A 42 5.09 -19.82 -0.06
N THR A 43 5.85 -19.94 1.03
CA THR A 43 5.49 -20.85 2.12
C THR A 43 4.68 -20.08 3.16
N SER A 44 3.44 -20.50 3.39
CA SER A 44 2.58 -19.94 4.43
C SER A 44 3.14 -20.25 5.83
N LEU A 45 2.69 -19.49 6.83
CA LEU A 45 3.02 -19.74 8.25
C LEU A 45 2.61 -21.14 8.73
N GLU A 46 1.63 -21.74 8.07
CA GLU A 46 1.15 -23.12 8.33
C GLU A 46 2.05 -24.19 7.67
N GLY A 47 3.15 -23.78 7.01
CA GLY A 47 4.10 -24.68 6.34
C GLY A 47 3.67 -25.13 4.95
N ILE A 48 2.54 -24.63 4.43
CA ILE A 48 2.00 -24.99 3.12
C ILE A 48 2.70 -24.17 2.03
N GLN A 49 3.19 -24.85 0.99
CA GLN A 49 3.74 -24.18 -0.20
C GLN A 49 2.62 -23.78 -1.17
N LEU A 50 2.51 -22.49 -1.42
CA LEU A 50 1.58 -21.88 -2.37
C LEU A 50 2.35 -21.56 -3.66
N SER A 51 1.93 -22.16 -4.77
CA SER A 51 2.43 -21.86 -6.12
C SER A 51 1.42 -21.12 -6.98
N ASP A 52 0.16 -21.10 -6.58
CA ASP A 52 -0.90 -20.34 -7.26
C ASP A 52 -0.79 -18.84 -6.94
N GLN A 53 -0.84 -18.02 -7.98
CA GLN A 53 -0.66 -16.57 -7.84
C GLN A 53 -1.81 -15.89 -7.09
N GLY A 54 -3.03 -16.44 -7.19
CA GLY A 54 -4.20 -15.97 -6.44
C GLY A 54 -4.02 -16.23 -4.96
N ALA A 55 -3.70 -17.47 -4.60
CA ALA A 55 -3.44 -17.88 -3.22
C ALA A 55 -2.27 -17.09 -2.59
N ILE A 56 -1.19 -16.84 -3.33
CA ILE A 56 -0.06 -16.01 -2.87
C ILE A 56 -0.53 -14.59 -2.53
N ARG A 57 -1.38 -13.97 -3.37
CA ARG A 57 -1.89 -12.61 -3.11
C ARG A 57 -2.76 -12.57 -1.86
N GLU A 58 -3.65 -13.55 -1.71
CA GLU A 58 -4.55 -13.63 -0.56
C GLU A 58 -3.78 -13.82 0.73
N GLU A 59 -2.79 -14.71 0.75
CA GLU A 59 -1.96 -14.97 1.93
C GLU A 59 -1.13 -13.73 2.32
N VAL A 60 -0.53 -13.03 1.35
CA VAL A 60 0.19 -11.77 1.61
C VAL A 60 -0.74 -10.72 2.21
N VAL A 61 -1.93 -10.56 1.65
CA VAL A 61 -2.93 -9.61 2.17
C VAL A 61 -3.39 -10.00 3.58
N LYS A 62 -3.67 -11.28 3.83
CA LYS A 62 -4.06 -11.82 5.14
C LYS A 62 -2.98 -11.56 6.19
N PHE A 63 -1.72 -11.86 5.85
CA PHE A 63 -0.57 -11.65 6.72
C PHE A 63 -0.43 -10.18 7.14
N TYR A 64 -0.38 -9.26 6.19
CA TYR A 64 -0.20 -7.84 6.50
C TYR A 64 -1.42 -7.20 7.16
N LYS A 65 -2.64 -7.64 6.83
CA LYS A 65 -3.85 -7.22 7.56
C LYS A 65 -3.79 -7.65 9.03
N GLY A 66 -3.35 -8.86 9.33
CA GLY A 66 -3.15 -9.33 10.70
C GLY A 66 -2.07 -8.54 11.43
N LEU A 67 -0.96 -8.24 10.75
CA LEU A 67 0.16 -7.47 11.31
C LEU A 67 -0.24 -6.04 11.66
N ILE A 68 -0.91 -5.34 10.74
CA ILE A 68 -1.27 -3.93 10.90
C ILE A 68 -2.51 -3.78 11.78
N GLY A 69 -3.49 -4.68 11.65
CA GLY A 69 -4.74 -4.67 12.42
C GLY A 69 -4.58 -5.06 13.90
N SER A 70 -3.50 -5.75 14.28
CA SER A 70 -3.22 -6.14 15.67
C SER A 70 -2.47 -5.07 16.47
N SER A 71 -1.79 -4.13 15.81
CA SER A 71 -1.08 -3.01 16.46
C SER A 71 -2.05 -2.00 17.09
N SER A 72 -3.27 -1.88 16.58
CA SER A 72 -4.24 -0.86 17.01
C SER A 72 -5.03 -1.22 18.29
N LYS A 73 -4.97 -2.47 18.77
CA LYS A 73 -5.78 -2.93 19.93
C LYS A 73 -5.07 -2.83 21.29
N LYS A 74 -3.81 -2.38 21.35
CA LYS A 74 -3.01 -2.37 22.59
C LYS A 74 -2.83 -1.00 23.25
N SER A 75 -3.61 0.01 22.88
CA SER A 75 -3.65 1.28 23.61
C SER A 75 -5.08 1.65 23.96
N THR A 76 -5.31 1.92 25.24
CA THR A 76 -6.53 2.46 25.88
C THR A 76 -7.51 1.44 26.49
N SER A 77 -7.05 0.76 27.55
CA SER A 77 -7.91 0.52 28.72
C SER A 77 -7.52 1.49 29.84
N ASN A 78 -7.94 2.76 29.72
CA ASN A 78 -8.05 3.63 30.89
C ASN A 78 -9.53 3.68 31.26
N GLN A 79 -9.90 2.95 32.30
CA GLN A 79 -11.17 3.18 32.97
C GLN A 79 -11.05 4.50 33.73
N TYR A 80 -11.71 5.54 33.23
CA TYR A 80 -11.99 6.73 34.02
C TYR A 80 -13.20 6.41 34.90
N LYS A 81 -12.96 6.38 36.22
CA LYS A 81 -14.02 6.36 37.23
C LYS A 81 -14.80 7.67 37.16
N SER A 82 -16.12 7.56 37.17
CA SER A 82 -17.05 8.67 37.32
C SER A 82 -17.08 9.11 38.78
N ASP A 83 -16.52 10.29 39.08
CA ASP A 83 -16.82 11.03 40.30
C ASP A 83 -17.50 12.33 39.87
N GLU A 84 -18.82 12.25 39.63
CA GLU A 84 -19.66 13.44 39.45
C GLU A 84 -20.06 13.94 40.84
N GLU A 85 -19.45 15.05 41.21
CA GLU A 85 -19.60 15.66 42.52
C GLU A 85 -21.06 16.03 42.81
N ARG A 86 -21.46 15.59 43.99
CA ARG A 86 -22.62 15.97 44.79
C ARG A 86 -22.93 17.47 44.67
N GLY A 87 -23.84 17.82 43.78
CA GLY A 87 -24.46 19.15 43.72
C GLY A 87 -25.09 19.48 45.08
N SER A 88 -24.63 20.57 45.67
CA SER A 88 -25.14 21.12 46.91
C SER A 88 -26.55 21.68 46.71
N ASP A 89 -27.53 21.03 47.32
CA ASP A 89 -28.88 21.56 47.53
C ASP A 89 -28.80 22.83 48.40
N VAL A 90 -28.83 24.00 47.77
CA VAL A 90 -29.11 25.27 48.44
C VAL A 90 -30.59 25.30 48.80
N SER A 91 -30.91 24.75 49.97
CA SER A 91 -32.24 24.86 50.56
C SER A 91 -32.46 26.24 51.17
N ARG A 92 -33.28 27.02 50.48
CA ARG A 92 -33.98 28.24 50.94
C ARG A 92 -34.74 27.99 52.25
N ALA A 93 -34.24 28.52 53.36
CA ALA A 93 -35.02 28.72 54.58
C ALA A 93 -35.29 30.21 54.80
N LYS A 94 -36.55 30.50 55.12
CA LYS A 94 -37.18 31.81 55.15
C LYS A 94 -36.71 32.65 56.35
N SER A 95 -36.84 33.97 56.17
CA SER A 95 -36.80 35.03 57.18
C SER A 95 -37.48 34.69 58.52
N SER A 96 -36.83 35.05 59.63
CA SER A 96 -37.49 35.53 60.86
C SER A 96 -36.50 36.22 61.80
N SER A 97 -36.89 37.39 62.33
CA SER A 97 -36.30 38.21 63.41
C SER A 97 -34.92 38.86 63.13
N VAL A 98 -34.72 40.18 63.21
CA VAL A 98 -35.39 41.29 63.94
C VAL A 98 -35.33 42.55 63.08
#